data_AF-A0A9R1WD45-F1
#
_entry.id   AF-A0A9R1WD45-F1
#
_cell.length_a   1.000
_cell.length_b   1.000
_cell.length_c   1.000
_cell.angle_alpha   90.00
_cell.angle_beta   90.00
_cell.angle_gamma   90.00
#
_symmetry.space_group_name_H-M   'P 1'
#
loop_
_entity.id
_entity.type
_entity.pdbx_description
1 polymer ?
#
loop_
_entity_poly.entity_id
_entity_poly.type
_entity_poly.pdbx_seq_one_letter_code
_entity_poly.pdbx_strand_id
1 'polypeptide(L)'
;MEEMETLVRRRDVEEWMRHENLPENLRRKVRESEYFIGAATQGIDGETLVQNLPEDLQRDVRHHLFKFFKKVRIFAYMDEPLLDAIYERLRKKTYIKGGKVLYIGGVVTKMVFIARGKLESIVENGNKVPLSEGDVCGEELLISYFEHFCVNGGIK
;
A
#
# COMPACT_ATOMS: atom_id res chain seq x y z
N MET A 1 22.43 -4.67 -18.41
CA MET A 1 21.02 -4.52 -18.87
C MET A 1 20.23 -3.76 -17.81
N GLU A 2 20.27 -4.20 -16.55
CA GLU A 2 19.63 -3.57 -15.37
C GLU A 2 20.01 -2.09 -15.12
N GLU A 3 21.29 -1.73 -15.23
CA GLU A 3 21.72 -0.32 -15.08
C GLU A 3 21.13 0.60 -16.16
N MET A 4 20.98 0.10 -17.39
CA MET A 4 20.49 0.90 -18.52
C MET A 4 18.99 1.21 -18.36
N GLU A 5 18.21 0.24 -17.86
CA GLU A 5 16.78 0.42 -17.59
C GLU A 5 16.54 1.44 -16.47
N THR A 6 17.35 1.42 -15.41
CA THR A 6 17.25 2.42 -14.34
C THR A 6 17.61 3.84 -14.81
N LEU A 7 18.56 3.97 -15.74
CA LEU A 7 18.95 5.26 -16.33
C LEU A 7 17.87 5.80 -17.27
N VAL A 8 17.25 4.94 -18.08
CA VAL A 8 16.11 5.31 -18.95
C VAL A 8 14.95 5.79 -18.09
N ARG A 9 14.54 5.02 -17.08
CA ARG A 9 13.44 5.40 -16.18
C ARG A 9 13.69 6.74 -15.48
N ARG A 10 14.91 6.99 -15.02
CA ARG A 10 15.28 8.29 -14.42
C ARG A 10 15.11 9.45 -15.40
N ARG A 11 15.50 9.26 -16.66
CA ARG A 11 15.34 10.28 -17.70
C ARG A 11 13.86 10.56 -17.96
N ASP A 12 13.06 9.51 -18.14
CA ASP A 12 11.62 9.64 -18.42
C ASP A 12 10.90 10.39 -17.28
N VAL A 13 11.23 10.09 -16.03
CA VAL A 13 10.67 10.80 -14.87
C VAL A 13 11.08 12.27 -14.86
N GLU A 14 12.34 12.60 -15.16
CA GLU A 14 12.79 14.01 -15.22
C GLU A 14 12.11 14.79 -16.36
N GLU A 15 11.98 14.17 -17.54
CA GLU A 15 11.30 14.78 -18.68
C GLU A 15 9.82 15.02 -18.38
N TRP A 16 9.14 14.05 -17.77
CA TRP A 16 7.77 14.20 -17.30
C TRP A 16 7.63 15.34 -16.28
N MET A 17 8.50 15.41 -15.25
CA MET A 17 8.45 16.49 -14.26
C MET A 17 8.72 17.89 -14.85
N ARG A 18 9.50 17.95 -15.93
CA ARG A 18 9.72 19.20 -16.69
C ARG A 18 8.48 19.58 -17.48
N HIS A 19 7.88 18.62 -18.18
CA HIS A 19 6.66 18.81 -18.96
C HIS A 19 5.48 19.30 -18.08
N GLU A 20 5.29 18.68 -16.91
CA GLU A 20 4.25 19.06 -15.94
C GLU A 20 4.56 20.35 -15.16
N ASN A 21 5.69 21.01 -15.43
CA ASN A 21 6.13 22.24 -14.74
C ASN A 21 6.14 22.10 -13.21
N LEU A 22 6.51 20.92 -12.70
CA LEU A 22 6.50 20.71 -11.25
C LEU A 22 7.48 21.67 -10.55
N PRO A 23 7.09 22.27 -9.42
CA PRO A 23 7.99 23.09 -8.62
C PRO A 23 9.12 22.23 -8.02
N GLU A 24 10.29 22.85 -7.80
CA GLU A 24 11.51 22.12 -7.43
C GLU A 24 11.38 21.31 -6.12
N ASN A 25 10.56 21.79 -5.18
CA ASN A 25 10.28 21.06 -3.95
C ASN A 25 9.53 19.73 -4.20
N LEU A 26 8.64 19.68 -5.19
CA LEU A 26 7.95 18.46 -5.60
C LEU A 26 8.90 17.57 -6.41
N ARG A 27 9.70 18.15 -7.32
CA ARG A 27 10.71 17.39 -8.08
C ARG A 27 11.66 16.65 -7.16
N ARG A 28 12.19 17.32 -6.13
CA ARG A 28 13.05 16.68 -5.13
C ARG A 28 12.36 15.50 -4.43
N LYS A 29 11.09 15.64 -4.02
CA LYS A 29 10.33 14.56 -3.39
C LYS A 29 10.09 13.38 -4.34
N VAL A 30 9.83 13.65 -5.62
CA VAL A 30 9.67 12.61 -6.65
C VAL A 30 10.98 11.86 -6.84
N ARG A 31 12.11 12.55 -6.98
CA ARG A 31 13.45 11.92 -7.07
C ARG A 31 13.77 11.04 -5.87
N GLU A 32 13.53 11.55 -4.66
CA GLU A 32 13.70 10.79 -3.41
C GLU A 32 12.81 9.54 -3.43
N SER A 33 11.54 9.68 -3.82
CA SER A 33 10.61 8.56 -3.93
C SER A 33 11.08 7.50 -4.93
N GLU A 34 11.47 7.88 -6.14
CA GLU A 34 11.98 6.94 -7.15
C GLU A 34 13.25 6.22 -6.67
N TYR A 35 14.17 6.94 -6.02
CA TYR A 35 15.37 6.34 -5.45
C TYR A 35 15.04 5.27 -4.40
N PHE A 36 14.17 5.60 -3.43
CA PHE A 36 13.81 4.67 -2.37
C PHE A 36 12.96 3.50 -2.88
N ILE A 37 12.04 3.73 -3.81
CA ILE A 37 11.26 2.66 -4.44
C ILE A 37 12.18 1.74 -5.21
N GLY A 38 13.07 2.28 -6.05
CA GLY A 38 14.04 1.51 -6.81
C GLY A 38 14.94 0.67 -5.91
N ALA A 39 15.47 1.25 -4.83
CA ALA A 39 16.27 0.52 -3.85
C ALA A 39 15.46 -0.59 -3.14
N ALA A 40 14.19 -0.36 -2.84
CA ALA A 40 13.32 -1.33 -2.15
C ALA A 40 12.81 -2.46 -3.06
N THR A 41 12.75 -2.21 -4.36
CA THR A 41 12.20 -3.14 -5.37
C THR A 41 13.26 -3.72 -6.29
N GLN A 42 14.52 -3.29 -6.15
CA GLN A 42 15.58 -3.54 -7.12
C GLN A 42 15.17 -3.13 -8.55
N GLY A 43 14.32 -2.11 -8.67
CA GLY A 43 13.78 -1.66 -9.96
C GLY A 43 12.69 -2.57 -10.55
N ILE A 44 12.33 -3.67 -9.88
CA ILE A 44 11.34 -4.63 -10.39
C ILE A 44 9.94 -4.22 -9.93
N ASP A 45 9.04 -4.00 -10.89
CA ASP A 45 7.61 -3.91 -10.59
C ASP A 45 7.05 -5.31 -10.30
N GLY A 46 7.07 -5.67 -9.01
CA GLY A 46 6.58 -6.96 -8.54
C GLY A 46 5.09 -7.20 -8.83
N GLU A 47 4.27 -6.15 -8.97
CA GLU A 47 2.85 -6.33 -9.29
C GLU A 47 2.67 -6.76 -10.73
N THR A 48 3.30 -6.05 -11.67
CA THR A 48 3.29 -6.41 -13.09
C THR A 48 3.94 -7.79 -13.32
N LEU A 49 5.03 -8.10 -12.59
CA LEU A 49 5.66 -9.41 -12.65
C LEU A 49 4.69 -10.53 -12.27
N VAL A 50 3.98 -10.37 -11.14
CA VAL A 50 2.99 -11.36 -10.70
C VAL A 50 1.85 -11.47 -11.70
N GLN A 51 1.31 -10.37 -12.22
CA GLN A 51 0.19 -10.40 -13.18
C GLN A 51 0.50 -11.15 -14.49
N ASN A 52 1.78 -11.26 -14.87
CA ASN A 52 2.21 -12.01 -16.06
C ASN A 52 2.34 -13.52 -15.82
N LEU A 53 2.20 -14.00 -14.59
CA LEU A 53 2.25 -15.44 -14.28
C LEU A 53 0.88 -16.11 -14.52
N PRO A 54 0.85 -17.44 -14.78
CA PRO A 54 -0.35 -18.26 -14.66
C PRO A 54 -1.06 -18.12 -13.31
N GLU A 55 -2.39 -18.28 -13.28
CA GLU A 55 -3.24 -18.01 -12.11
C GLU A 55 -2.85 -18.81 -10.85
N ASP A 56 -2.43 -20.06 -11.02
CA ASP A 56 -1.93 -20.93 -9.94
C ASP A 56 -0.66 -20.35 -9.31
N LEU A 57 0.31 -19.94 -10.14
CA LEU A 57 1.54 -19.31 -9.67
C LEU A 57 1.29 -17.92 -9.07
N GLN A 58 0.34 -17.16 -9.62
CA GLN A 58 -0.05 -15.87 -9.03
C GLN A 58 -0.51 -16.04 -7.59
N ARG A 59 -1.39 -17.03 -7.36
CA ARG A 59 -1.90 -17.35 -6.03
C ARG A 59 -0.77 -17.71 -5.08
N ASP A 60 0.07 -18.67 -5.45
CA ASP A 60 1.16 -19.15 -4.60
C ASP A 60 2.15 -18.03 -4.23
N VAL A 61 2.51 -17.19 -5.20
CA VAL A 61 3.39 -16.04 -4.97
C VAL A 61 2.74 -15.02 -4.04
N ARG A 62 1.45 -14.68 -4.24
CA ARG A 62 0.73 -13.74 -3.35
C ARG A 62 0.65 -14.28 -1.92
N HIS A 63 0.36 -15.57 -1.74
CA HIS A 63 0.37 -16.21 -0.41
C HIS A 63 1.73 -16.09 0.27
N HIS A 64 2.81 -16.32 -0.49
CA HIS A 64 4.15 -16.18 0.06
C HIS A 64 4.48 -14.74 0.46
N LEU A 65 4.17 -13.77 -0.42
CA LEU A 65 4.45 -12.35 -0.20
C LEU A 65 3.65 -11.78 0.97
N PHE A 66 2.41 -12.25 1.15
CA PHE A 66 1.46 -11.74 2.14
C PHE A 66 1.28 -12.65 3.36
N LYS A 67 2.11 -13.67 3.54
CA LYS A 67 2.05 -14.57 4.71
C LYS A 67 2.07 -13.87 6.07
N PHE A 68 2.66 -12.67 6.15
CA PHE A 68 2.70 -11.89 7.40
C PHE A 68 1.31 -11.43 7.84
N PHE A 69 0.36 -11.31 6.90
CA PHE A 69 -0.99 -10.86 7.19
C PHE A 69 -1.76 -11.78 8.12
N LYS A 70 -1.42 -13.08 8.17
CA LYS A 70 -1.99 -14.01 9.17
C LYS A 70 -1.67 -13.60 10.62
N LYS A 71 -0.68 -12.73 10.85
CA LYS A 71 -0.35 -12.17 12.17
C LYS A 71 -1.16 -10.91 12.50
N VAL A 72 -1.76 -10.26 11.51
CA VAL A 72 -2.60 -9.09 11.73
C VAL A 72 -3.93 -9.58 12.29
N ARG A 73 -4.34 -9.02 13.44
CA ARG A 73 -5.45 -9.54 14.25
C ARG A 73 -6.74 -9.75 13.46
N ILE A 74 -7.05 -8.85 12.51
CA ILE A 74 -8.29 -8.93 11.74
C ILE A 74 -8.36 -10.10 10.78
N PHE A 75 -7.20 -10.57 10.29
CA PHE A 75 -7.12 -11.69 9.34
C PHE A 75 -7.01 -13.05 10.02
N ALA A 76 -6.75 -13.08 11.33
CA ALA A 76 -6.62 -14.33 12.09
C ALA A 76 -7.93 -15.14 12.14
N TYR A 77 -9.08 -14.50 11.89
CA TYR A 77 -10.41 -15.11 11.95
C TYR A 77 -11.05 -15.35 10.58
N MET A 78 -10.34 -15.06 9.49
CA MET A 78 -10.86 -15.23 8.12
C MET A 78 -10.48 -16.62 7.57
N ASP A 79 -11.36 -17.22 6.77
CA ASP A 79 -11.08 -18.48 6.09
C ASP A 79 -10.16 -18.27 4.88
N GLU A 80 -9.51 -19.35 4.42
CA GLU A 80 -8.52 -19.27 3.34
C GLU A 80 -9.10 -18.68 2.03
N PRO A 81 -10.34 -19.01 1.58
CA PRO A 81 -10.92 -18.40 0.39
C PRO A 81 -11.10 -16.88 0.48
N LEU A 82 -11.47 -16.36 1.66
CA LEU A 82 -11.58 -14.92 1.85
C LEU A 82 -10.19 -14.26 1.89
N LEU A 83 -9.21 -14.92 2.50
CA LEU A 83 -7.81 -14.46 2.47
C LEU A 83 -7.25 -14.44 1.04
N ASP A 84 -7.54 -15.45 0.22
CA ASP A 84 -7.17 -15.49 -1.20
C ASP A 84 -7.70 -14.22 -1.90
N ALA A 85 -9.00 -13.93 -1.75
CA ALA A 85 -9.67 -12.79 -2.36
C ALA A 85 -9.13 -11.44 -1.88
N ILE A 86 -8.64 -11.37 -0.63
CA ILE A 86 -7.96 -10.19 -0.08
C ILE A 86 -6.57 -10.06 -0.70
N TYR A 87 -5.78 -11.14 -0.73
CA TYR A 87 -4.42 -11.15 -1.27
C TYR A 87 -4.37 -10.74 -2.75
N GLU A 88 -5.38 -11.10 -3.53
CA GLU A 88 -5.55 -10.64 -4.93
C GLU A 88 -5.71 -9.12 -5.06
N ARG A 89 -6.32 -8.47 -4.06
CA ARG A 89 -6.60 -7.02 -4.07
C ARG A 89 -5.56 -6.19 -3.34
N LEU A 90 -4.66 -6.83 -2.58
CA LEU A 90 -3.59 -6.14 -1.88
C LEU A 90 -2.59 -5.54 -2.87
N ARG A 91 -2.19 -4.29 -2.58
CA ARG A 91 -1.17 -3.57 -3.34
C ARG A 91 -0.07 -3.11 -2.39
N LYS A 92 1.16 -3.58 -2.61
CA LYS A 92 2.32 -3.11 -1.86
C LYS A 92 2.65 -1.68 -2.29
N LYS A 93 2.80 -0.77 -1.33
CA LYS A 93 3.20 0.61 -1.59
C LYS A 93 4.27 1.07 -0.61
N THR A 94 5.33 1.68 -1.14
CA THR A 94 6.43 2.25 -0.36
C THR A 94 6.20 3.74 -0.17
N TYR A 95 6.45 4.23 1.04
CA TYR A 95 6.37 5.64 1.37
C TYR A 95 7.71 6.11 1.95
N ILE A 96 8.13 7.31 1.56
CA ILE A 96 9.33 7.95 2.11
C ILE A 96 8.99 8.70 3.40
N LYS A 97 10.01 8.98 4.23
CA LYS A 97 9.85 9.74 5.48
C LYS A 97 9.17 11.09 5.21
N GLY A 98 8.16 11.42 6.01
CA GLY A 98 7.35 12.64 5.86
C GLY A 98 6.27 12.55 4.77
N GLY A 99 6.16 11.41 4.07
CA GLY A 99 5.03 11.11 3.21
C GLY A 99 3.73 10.96 4.02
N LYS A 100 2.60 11.33 3.41
CA LYS A 100 1.27 11.14 3.99
C LYS A 100 0.59 9.95 3.31
N VAL A 101 0.02 9.07 4.12
CA VAL A 101 -0.66 7.85 3.62
C VAL A 101 -2.18 8.08 3.50
N LEU A 102 -2.74 8.74 4.51
CA LEU A 102 -4.12 9.19 4.65
C LEU A 102 -4.12 10.67 5.08
N TYR A 103 -5.24 11.36 4.88
CA TYR A 103 -5.39 12.79 5.18
C TYR A 103 -6.54 13.00 6.17
N ILE A 104 -6.33 13.83 7.18
CA ILE A 104 -7.39 14.25 8.14
C ILE A 104 -8.51 14.95 7.36
N GLY A 105 -9.75 14.58 7.63
CA GLY A 105 -10.94 15.09 6.93
C GLY A 105 -11.13 14.53 5.52
N GLY A 106 -10.24 13.66 5.03
CA GLY A 106 -10.43 12.94 3.79
C GLY A 106 -11.37 11.75 3.97
N VAL A 107 -12.07 11.36 2.89
CA VAL A 107 -12.83 10.11 2.88
C VAL A 107 -11.84 8.95 2.95
N VAL A 108 -12.09 8.03 3.88
CA VAL A 108 -11.32 6.81 4.01
C VAL A 108 -11.76 5.88 2.89
N THR A 109 -10.86 5.54 1.96
CA THR A 109 -11.17 4.70 0.79
C THR A 109 -10.35 3.42 0.71
N LYS A 110 -9.41 3.24 1.63
CA LYS A 110 -8.50 2.10 1.65
C LYS A 110 -8.10 1.77 3.09
N MET A 111 -7.89 0.48 3.35
CA MET A 111 -7.19 0.02 4.53
C MET A 111 -5.69 -0.04 4.25
N VAL A 112 -4.88 0.27 5.26
CA VAL A 112 -3.43 0.25 5.16
C VAL A 112 -2.88 -0.66 6.24
N PHE A 113 -2.05 -1.61 5.84
CA PHE A 113 -1.40 -2.57 6.72
C PHE A 113 0.10 -2.30 6.72
N ILE A 114 0.67 -2.11 7.90
CA ILE A 114 2.06 -1.73 8.03
C ILE A 114 2.91 -3.00 8.02
N ALA A 115 3.46 -3.33 6.85
CA ALA A 115 4.33 -4.49 6.68
C ALA A 115 5.74 -4.24 7.23
N ARG A 116 6.21 -2.98 7.19
CA ARG A 116 7.54 -2.57 7.65
C ARG A 116 7.58 -1.06 7.87
N GLY A 117 8.29 -0.62 8.90
CA GLY A 117 8.53 0.80 9.18
C GLY A 117 7.68 1.32 10.33
N LYS A 118 7.59 2.65 10.43
CA LYS A 118 6.84 3.34 11.48
C LYS A 118 6.03 4.47 10.87
N LEU A 119 4.79 4.61 11.32
CA LEU A 119 3.89 5.69 10.96
C LEU A 119 3.46 6.43 12.23
N GLU A 120 2.98 7.66 12.07
CA GLU A 120 2.27 8.38 13.12
C GLU A 120 0.86 8.65 12.63
N SER A 121 -0.14 8.11 13.33
CA SER A 121 -1.54 8.50 13.13
C SER A 121 -1.81 9.79 13.90
N ILE A 122 -2.47 10.74 13.26
CA ILE A 122 -2.88 12.00 13.88
C ILE A 122 -4.41 12.00 13.89
N VAL A 123 -4.98 11.88 15.09
CA VAL A 123 -6.43 11.94 15.29
C VAL A 123 -6.92 13.40 15.35
N GLU A 124 -8.23 13.62 15.22
CA GLU A 124 -8.83 14.96 15.09
C GLU A 124 -8.47 15.93 16.22
N ASN A 125 -8.26 15.43 17.44
CA ASN A 125 -7.85 16.22 18.59
C ASN A 125 -6.34 16.58 18.60
N GLY A 126 -5.61 16.24 17.54
CA GLY A 126 -4.17 16.50 17.40
C GLY A 126 -3.27 15.47 18.10
N ASN A 127 -3.83 14.48 18.80
CA ASN A 127 -3.04 13.44 19.43
C ASN A 127 -2.35 12.56 18.39
N LYS A 128 -1.12 12.17 18.70
CA LYS A 128 -0.32 11.30 17.85
C LYS A 128 -0.28 9.90 18.42
N VAL A 129 -0.65 8.91 17.61
CA VAL A 129 -0.56 7.50 17.95
C VAL A 129 0.53 6.87 17.08
N PRO A 130 1.62 6.36 17.68
CA PRO A 130 2.65 5.67 16.90
C PRO A 130 2.11 4.34 16.39
N LEU A 131 2.39 4.04 15.13
CA LEU A 131 2.04 2.78 14.48
C LEU A 131 3.30 2.11 13.91
N SER A 132 3.30 0.80 13.92
CA SER A 132 4.45 -0.05 13.65
C SER A 132 4.04 -1.31 12.87
N GLU A 133 5.01 -2.20 12.63
CA GLU A 133 4.76 -3.44 11.88
C GLU A 133 3.65 -4.29 12.52
N GLY A 134 2.66 -4.67 11.70
CA GLY A 134 1.48 -5.43 12.12
C GLY A 134 0.26 -4.55 12.47
N ASP A 135 0.44 -3.23 12.63
CA ASP A 135 -0.67 -2.30 12.87
C ASP A 135 -1.42 -1.96 11.57
N VAL A 136 -2.66 -1.51 11.71
CA VAL A 136 -3.60 -1.22 10.61
C VAL A 136 -4.16 0.20 10.74
N CYS A 137 -4.47 0.83 9.60
CA CYS A 137 -5.25 2.06 9.52
C CYS A 137 -6.42 1.87 8.55
N GLY A 138 -7.51 2.61 8.73
CA GLY A 138 -8.69 2.52 7.86
C GLY A 138 -9.70 1.44 8.28
N GLU A 139 -9.58 0.89 9.49
CA GLU A 139 -10.48 -0.15 10.02
C GLU A 139 -11.93 0.34 10.17
N GLU A 140 -12.13 1.66 10.23
CA GLU A 140 -13.44 2.32 10.18
C GLU A 140 -14.26 1.95 8.93
N LEU A 141 -13.61 1.53 7.83
CA LEU A 141 -14.30 1.01 6.65
C LEU A 141 -15.08 -0.28 6.94
N LEU A 142 -14.50 -1.15 7.76
CA LEU A 142 -15.15 -2.40 8.15
C LEU A 142 -16.21 -2.14 9.20
N ILE A 143 -15.93 -1.25 10.16
CA ILE A 143 -16.92 -0.85 11.17
C ILE A 143 -18.16 -0.28 10.49
N SER A 144 -18.00 0.68 9.57
CA SER A 144 -19.11 1.24 8.80
C SER A 144 -19.88 0.18 8.03
N TYR A 145 -19.19 -0.76 7.36
CA TYR A 145 -19.83 -1.88 6.67
C TYR A 145 -20.64 -2.75 7.64
N PHE A 146 -20.07 -3.14 8.78
CA PHE A 146 -20.75 -3.97 9.77
C PHE A 146 -21.90 -3.24 10.46
N GLU A 147 -21.76 -1.95 10.75
CA GLU A 147 -22.86 -1.12 11.26
C GLU A 147 -23.99 -1.05 10.24
N HIS A 148 -23.68 -0.83 8.96
CA HIS A 148 -24.68 -0.90 7.90
C HIS A 148 -25.31 -2.29 7.75
N PHE A 149 -24.55 -3.37 7.91
CA PHE A 149 -25.05 -4.75 7.84
C PHE A 149 -25.91 -5.15 9.05
N CYS A 150 -25.52 -4.74 10.25
CA CYS A 150 -26.25 -5.01 11.48
C CYS A 150 -27.52 -4.16 11.59
N VAL A 151 -27.47 -2.88 11.17
CA VAL A 151 -28.64 -1.97 11.18
C VAL A 151 -29.63 -2.34 10.07
N ASN A 152 -29.15 -2.77 8.90
CA ASN A 152 -30.01 -3.25 7.81
C ASN A 152 -30.24 -4.76 7.84
N GLY A 153 -29.99 -5.38 9.00
CA GLY A 153 -30.31 -6.76 9.39
C GLY A 153 -30.65 -7.72 8.27
N GLY A 154 -29.64 -8.52 7.88
CA GLY A 154 -29.85 -9.82 7.24
C GLY A 154 -30.59 -9.79 5.91
N ILE A 155 -29.85 -9.88 4.81
CA ILE A 155 -30.51 -10.30 3.56
C ILE A 155 -30.78 -11.81 3.68
N LYS A 156 -32.08 -12.10 3.57
CA LYS A 156 -32.76 -13.38 3.32
C LYS A 156 -31.95 -14.45 2.61
#